data_AF-A0A4S3KDY5-F1
#
_entry.id   AF-A0A4S3KDY5-F1
#
_cell.length_a   1.000
_cell.length_b   1.000
_cell.length_c   1.000
_cell.angle_alpha   90.00
_cell.angle_beta   90.00
_cell.angle_gamma   90.00
#
_symmetry.space_group_name_H-M   'P 1'
#
loop_
_entity.id
_entity.type
_entity.pdbx_description
1 polymer ?
#
loop_
_entity_poly.entity_id
_entity_poly.type
_entity_poly.pdbx_seq_one_letter_code
_entity_poly.pdbx_strand_id
1 'polypeptide(L)'
;MKIEVLNETPEKFESTWEGVTRQRVRQWCVVTIKGRPSSFQVTVDPGKEYPPGEYELAPESFSFNNGRLSVTRVVLSPLAVASIKPQPVASAK
;
A
#
# COMPACT_ATOMS: atom_id res chain seq x y z
N MET A 1 -10.12 7.10 5.72
CA MET A 1 -8.69 7.12 6.15
C MET A 1 -7.90 6.96 4.87
N LYS A 2 -6.96 7.86 4.58
CA LYS A 2 -6.23 7.85 3.30
C LYS A 2 -4.84 7.27 3.51
N ILE A 3 -4.45 6.36 2.63
CA ILE A 3 -3.10 5.81 2.54
C ILE A 3 -2.52 6.25 1.21
N GLU A 4 -1.33 6.84 1.24
CA GLU A 4 -0.57 7.19 0.05
C GLU A 4 0.59 6.22 -0.09
N VAL A 5 0.69 5.55 -1.24
CA VAL A 5 1.85 4.74 -1.60
C VAL A 5 2.87 5.67 -2.23
N LEU A 6 4.07 5.75 -1.64
CA LEU A 6 5.12 6.65 -2.10
C LEU A 6 5.73 6.17 -3.41
N ASN A 7 6.18 7.11 -4.24
CA ASN A 7 6.93 6.84 -5.47
C ASN A 7 8.41 6.53 -5.17
N GLU A 8 8.63 5.54 -4.33
CA GLU A 8 9.97 5.07 -3.94
C GLU A 8 10.22 3.67 -4.51
N THR A 9 11.49 3.34 -4.72
CA THR A 9 11.89 2.02 -5.20
C THR A 9 11.55 0.96 -4.17
N PRO A 10 10.76 -0.06 -4.52
CA PRO A 10 10.39 -1.12 -3.58
C PRO A 10 11.62 -1.94 -3.13
N GLU A 11 11.72 -2.21 -1.83
CA GLU A 11 12.85 -2.91 -1.22
C GLU A 11 12.61 -4.42 -1.22
N LYS A 12 13.49 -5.18 -1.88
CA LYS A 12 13.42 -6.65 -1.87
C LYS A 12 14.05 -7.18 -0.58
N PHE A 13 13.37 -8.13 0.06
CA PHE A 13 13.89 -8.81 1.23
C PHE A 13 13.40 -10.25 1.31
N GLU A 14 14.10 -11.07 2.09
CA GLU A 14 13.68 -12.43 2.39
C GLU A 14 12.96 -12.46 3.74
N SER A 15 11.77 -13.07 3.75
CA SER A 15 10.98 -13.26 4.95
C SER A 15 10.87 -14.76 5.23
N THR A 16 11.41 -15.20 6.36
CA THR A 16 11.24 -16.57 6.85
C THR A 16 10.08 -16.60 7.84
N TRP A 17 9.03 -17.35 7.52
CA TRP A 17 7.89 -17.59 8.41
C TRP A 17 7.61 -19.09 8.47
N GLU A 18 7.48 -19.64 9.68
CA GLU A 18 7.22 -21.07 9.90
C GLU A 18 8.19 -22.01 9.14
N GLY A 19 9.47 -21.64 9.08
CA GLY A 19 10.51 -22.42 8.40
C GLY A 19 10.52 -22.29 6.87
N VAL A 20 9.62 -21.52 6.27
CA VAL A 20 9.59 -21.26 4.83
C VAL A 20 10.13 -19.86 4.55
N THR A 21 11.26 -19.80 3.84
CA THR A 21 11.81 -18.53 3.32
C THR A 21 11.11 -18.15 2.03
N ARG A 22 10.55 -16.93 1.97
CA ARG A 22 9.93 -16.37 0.78
C ARG A 22 10.54 -15.02 0.45
N GLN A 23 10.76 -14.78 -0.83
CA GLN A 23 11.10 -13.45 -1.32
C GLN A 23 9.86 -12.55 -1.24
N ARG A 24 10.04 -11.35 -0.70
CA ARG A 24 9.01 -10.35 -0.48
C ARG A 24 9.54 -8.97 -0.87
N VAL A 25 8.61 -8.05 -1.02
CA VAL A 25 8.91 -6.65 -1.34
C VAL A 25 8.28 -5.76 -0.29
N ARG A 26 9.00 -4.73 0.16
CA ARG A 26 8.49 -3.66 1.03
C ARG A 26 8.28 -2.40 0.22
N GLN A 27 7.17 -1.73 0.51
CA GLN A 27 6.90 -0.40 -0.02
C GLN A 27 6.58 0.54 1.13
N TRP A 28 7.10 1.77 1.06
CA TRP A 28 6.77 2.81 2.01
C TRP A 28 5.44 3.46 1.67
N CYS A 29 4.63 3.67 2.70
CA CYS A 29 3.33 4.31 2.60
C CYS A 29 3.17 5.33 3.74
N VAL A 30 2.31 6.32 3.51
CA VAL A 30 1.92 7.31 4.51
C VAL A 30 0.43 7.19 4.77
N VAL A 31 0.04 6.97 6.02
CA VAL A 31 -1.35 7.03 6.44
C VAL A 31 -1.62 8.36 7.13
N THR A 32 -2.71 9.03 6.77
CA THR A 32 -3.14 10.25 7.46
C THR A 32 -4.36 9.98 8.33
N ILE A 33 -4.21 10.16 9.65
CA ILE A 33 -5.28 9.95 10.63
C ILE A 33 -5.55 11.28 11.34
N LYS A 34 -6.76 11.82 11.17
CA LYS A 34 -7.18 13.12 11.76
C LYS A 34 -6.17 14.25 11.50
N GLY A 35 -5.60 14.30 10.29
CA GLY A 35 -4.60 15.29 9.89
C GLY A 35 -3.18 15.03 10.38
N ARG A 36 -2.91 13.89 11.03
CA ARG A 36 -1.56 13.49 11.45
C ARG A 36 -1.02 12.40 10.51
N PRO A 37 0.05 12.68 9.74
CA PRO A 37 0.68 11.67 8.90
C PRO A 37 1.53 10.71 9.74
N SER A 38 1.55 9.44 9.35
CA SER A 38 2.40 8.40 9.92
C SER A 38 2.90 7.50 8.81
N SER A 39 4.21 7.27 8.76
CA SER A 39 4.84 6.41 7.76
C SER A 39 4.86 4.96 8.23
N PHE A 40 4.62 4.04 7.32
CA PHE A 40 4.68 2.60 7.58
C PHE A 40 5.09 1.84 6.32
N GLN A 41 5.48 0.58 6.49
CA GLN A 41 5.86 -0.30 5.39
C GLN A 41 4.76 -1.33 5.15
N VAL A 42 4.40 -1.56 3.88
CA VAL A 42 3.59 -2.70 3.46
C VAL A 42 4.47 -3.77 2.86
N THR A 43 4.15 -5.05 3.14
CA THR A 43 4.84 -6.19 2.55
C THR A 43 3.94 -6.85 1.51
N VAL A 44 4.46 -6.98 0.29
CA VAL A 44 3.76 -7.58 -0.86
C VAL A 44 4.59 -8.69 -1.49
N ASP A 45 3.92 -9.49 -2.32
CA ASP A 45 4.60 -10.47 -3.16
C ASP A 45 5.33 -9.77 -4.31
N PRO A 46 6.50 -10.26 -4.75
CA PRO A 46 7.18 -9.75 -5.92
C PRO A 46 6.24 -9.72 -7.14
N GLY A 47 6.15 -8.58 -7.83
CA GLY A 47 5.27 -8.38 -8.98
C GLY A 47 3.82 -8.00 -8.64
N LYS A 48 3.46 -7.89 -7.34
CA LYS A 48 2.17 -7.35 -6.86
C LYS A 48 2.35 -6.03 -6.12
N GLU A 49 3.31 -5.24 -6.55
CA GLU A 49 3.60 -3.92 -6.01
C GLU A 49 2.44 -2.96 -6.32
N TYR A 50 2.10 -2.11 -5.35
CA TYR A 50 1.10 -1.07 -5.57
C TYR A 50 1.73 0.07 -6.37
N PRO A 51 1.09 0.57 -7.45
CA PRO A 51 1.54 1.78 -8.09
C PRO A 51 1.41 2.98 -7.13
N PRO A 52 2.26 4.01 -7.24
CA PRO A 52 2.15 5.20 -6.40
C PRO A 52 0.76 5.86 -6.55
N GLY A 53 0.18 6.32 -5.44
CA GLY A 53 -1.14 6.95 -5.45
C GLY A 53 -1.92 6.82 -4.14
N GLU A 54 -3.18 7.24 -4.17
CA GLU A 54 -4.09 7.17 -3.02
C GLU A 54 -4.86 5.83 -2.97
N TYR A 55 -4.87 5.22 -1.79
CA TYR A 55 -5.47 3.92 -1.48
C TYR A 55 -6.26 3.96 -0.17
N GLU A 56 -7.18 3.01 -0.03
CA GLU A 56 -7.85 2.68 1.23
C GLU A 56 -7.45 1.28 1.68
N LEU A 57 -7.62 1.01 2.98
CA LEU A 57 -7.53 -0.36 3.47
C LEU A 57 -8.72 -1.15 2.94
N ALA A 58 -8.44 -2.24 2.24
CA ALA A 58 -9.46 -3.21 1.89
C ALA A 58 -10.00 -3.88 3.17
N PRO A 59 -11.29 -4.29 3.20
CA PRO A 59 -11.88 -5.02 4.33
C PRO A 59 -11.11 -6.30 4.70
N GLU A 60 -10.45 -6.94 3.73
CA GLU A 60 -9.58 -8.10 3.92
C GLU A 60 -8.37 -7.83 4.83
N SER A 61 -8.07 -6.55 5.08
CA SER A 61 -6.97 -6.18 5.98
C SER A 61 -7.27 -6.47 7.45
N PHE A 62 -8.56 -6.62 7.78
CA PHE A 62 -9.04 -6.77 9.13
C PHE A 62 -9.38 -8.23 9.42
N SER A 63 -9.02 -8.70 10.61
CA SER A 63 -9.46 -9.97 11.15
C SER A 63 -9.93 -9.81 12.59
N PHE A 64 -10.76 -10.75 13.04
CA PHE A 64 -11.12 -10.84 14.45
C PHE A 64 -10.15 -11.77 15.16
N ASN A 65 -9.45 -11.24 16.17
CA ASN A 65 -8.58 -12.03 17.03
C ASN A 65 -9.03 -11.83 18.48
N ASN A 66 -9.41 -12.93 19.15
CA ASN A 66 -9.91 -12.94 20.53
C ASN A 66 -11.03 -11.91 20.80
N GLY A 67 -12.00 -11.82 19.89
CA GLY A 67 -13.13 -10.88 20.01
C GLY A 67 -12.79 -9.42 19.69
N ARG A 68 -11.55 -9.11 19.29
CA ARG A 68 -11.12 -7.76 18.91
C ARG A 68 -10.81 -7.68 17.42
N LEU A 69 -11.36 -6.65 16.76
CA LEU A 69 -10.99 -6.31 15.39
C LEU A 69 -9.55 -5.80 15.36
N SER A 70 -8.69 -6.46 14.58
CA SER A 70 -7.27 -6.15 14.45
C SER A 70 -6.88 -6.09 12.98
N VAL A 71 -5.93 -5.20 12.65
CA VAL A 71 -5.30 -5.19 11.32
C VAL A 71 -4.19 -6.24 11.33
N THR A 72 -4.35 -7.29 10.53
CA THR A 72 -3.41 -8.42 10.53
C THR A 72 -2.50 -8.40 9.30
N ARG A 73 -3.06 -7.98 8.15
CA ARG A 73 -2.32 -7.82 6.91
C ARG A 73 -2.81 -6.55 6.25
N VAL A 74 -1.92 -5.71 5.76
CA VAL A 74 -2.35 -4.53 5.00
C VAL A 74 -2.60 -4.95 3.55
N VAL A 75 -3.85 -4.84 3.11
CA VAL A 75 -4.27 -5.00 1.72
C VAL A 75 -4.85 -3.68 1.28
N LEU A 76 -4.26 -3.08 0.23
CA LEU A 76 -4.68 -1.78 -0.28
C LEU A 76 -5.63 -1.97 -1.45
N SER A 77 -6.79 -1.30 -1.39
CA SER A 77 -7.68 -1.14 -2.52
C SER A 77 -7.48 0.28 -3.08
N PRO A 78 -7.37 0.46 -4.40
CA PRO A 78 -7.30 1.80 -4.97
C PRO A 78 -8.53 2.58 -4.49
N LEU A 79 -8.32 3.79 -3.96
CA LEU A 79 -9.42 4.75 -3.88
C LEU A 79 -9.89 4.92 -5.32
N ALA A 80 -11.20 4.91 -5.56
CA ALA A 80 -11.73 5.26 -6.87
C ALA A 80 -11.45 6.76 -7.13
N VAL A 81 -10.19 7.10 -7.39
CA VAL A 81 -9.79 8.36 -7.98
C VAL A 81 -10.10 8.18 -9.45
N ALA A 82 -11.15 8.87 -9.90
CA ALA A 82 -11.49 9.02 -11.31
C ALA A 82 -10.19 9.17 -12.10
N SER A 83 -9.93 8.19 -12.97
CA SER A 83 -8.80 8.10 -13.87
C SER A 83 -8.36 9.51 -14.29
N ILE A 84 -7.23 9.99 -13.77
CA ILE A 84 -6.61 11.21 -14.29
C ILE A 84 -6.19 10.85 -15.71
N LYS A 85 -7.05 11.17 -16.68
CA LYS A 85 -6.68 11.13 -18.09
C LYS A 85 -5.45 12.04 -18.23
N PRO A 86 -4.32 11.56 -18.74
CA PRO A 86 -3.19 12.43 -19.03
C PRO A 86 -3.66 13.49 -20.02
N GLN A 87 -3.67 14.74 -19.58
CA GLN A 87 -3.97 15.89 -20.42
C GLN A 87 -2.75 16.10 -21.34
N PRO A 88 -2.91 16.04 -22.67
CA PRO A 88 -1.79 16.18 -23.57
C PRO A 88 -1.23 17.60 -23.45
N VAL A 89 0.07 17.68 -23.14
CA VAL A 89 0.84 18.92 -23.17
C VAL A 89 0.82 19.43 -24.61
N ALA A 90 0.11 20.53 -24.85
CA ALA A 90 0.14 21.22 -26.13
C ALA A 90 1.55 21.74 -26.35
N SER A 91 2.26 21.15 -27.31
CA SER A 91 3.55 21.62 -27.80
C SER A 91 3.37 23.06 -28.29
N ALA A 92 4.05 24.01 -27.62
CA ALA A 92 4.09 25.40 -28.06
C ALA A 92 4.84 25.51 -29.39
N LYS A 93 4.31 26.40 -30.23
CA LYS A 93 4.67 26.68 -31.62
C LYS A 93 5.96 27.48 -31.75
#